data_AF-A0A5N6THY4-F1
#
_entry.id   AF-A0A5N6THY4-F1
#
_cell.length_a   1.000
_cell.length_b   1.000
_cell.length_c   1.000
_cell.angle_alpha   90.00
_cell.angle_beta   90.00
_cell.angle_gamma   90.00
#
_symmetry.space_group_name_H-M   'P 1'
#
loop_
_entity.id
_entity.type
_entity.pdbx_description
1 polymer ?
#
loop_
_entity_poly.entity_id
_entity_poly.type
_entity_poly.pdbx_seq_one_letter_code
_entity_poly.pdbx_strand_id
1 'polypeptide(L)'
;MQAQRENFHLAPFPYLGNPRDESFVWWERAESNIAAVGHYSYLAGAYSFTTSVGYAFVSSPFGEVVASMSAETSFDEHPILYHSLNTSGFEPGKAYDSDAQVSWAVLKQIDRAFPKYIPHRNVSIRSLLAGSLNSSEALP
;
A
#
# COMPACT_ATOMS: atom_id res chain seq x y z
N MET A 1 -2.07 -5.74 -0.43
CA MET A 1 -1.96 -4.44 0.29
C MET A 1 -3.19 -4.26 1.15
N GLN A 2 -3.01 -4.15 2.47
CA GLN A 2 -4.07 -3.66 3.37
C GLN A 2 -4.12 -2.14 3.23
N ALA A 3 -5.29 -1.52 3.00
CA ALA A 3 -5.45 -0.09 3.22
C ALA A 3 -5.46 0.11 4.74
N GLN A 4 -4.26 0.14 5.31
CA GLN A 4 -4.07 0.48 6.71
C GLN A 4 -4.55 1.92 6.91
N ARG A 5 -5.40 2.10 7.92
CA ARG A 5 -6.14 3.34 8.21
C ARG A 5 -5.38 4.25 9.19
N GLU A 6 -4.19 3.80 9.58
CA GLU A 6 -3.25 4.56 10.37
C GLU A 6 -2.81 5.79 9.57
N ASN A 7 -2.80 6.96 10.21
CA ASN A 7 -2.58 8.21 9.49
C ASN A 7 -1.14 8.39 8.96
N PHE A 8 -0.22 7.51 9.38
CA PHE A 8 1.14 7.42 8.87
C PHE A 8 1.69 5.99 8.91
N HIS A 9 2.57 5.66 7.96
CA HIS A 9 3.19 4.33 7.81
C HIS A 9 4.71 4.43 7.65
N LEU A 10 5.42 3.37 8.02
CA LEU A 10 6.86 3.22 7.77
C LEU A 10 7.08 2.18 6.67
N ALA A 11 7.79 2.56 5.60
CA ALA A 11 8.04 1.70 4.47
C ALA A 11 9.22 0.74 4.75
N PRO A 12 9.17 -0.53 4.28
CA PRO A 12 10.18 -1.53 4.60
C PRO A 12 11.35 -1.54 3.59
N PHE A 13 11.79 -0.38 3.08
CA PHE A 13 12.83 -0.29 2.05
C PHE A 13 14.17 0.15 2.67
N PRO A 14 15.03 -0.80 3.13
CA PRO A 14 16.22 -0.46 3.89
C PRO A 14 17.35 0.17 3.07
N TYR A 15 17.37 -0.02 1.74
CA TYR A 15 18.41 0.49 0.85
C TYR A 15 17.77 1.14 -0.37
N LEU A 16 18.16 2.39 -0.64
CA LEU A 16 17.61 3.17 -1.72
C LEU A 16 18.70 4.04 -2.34
N GLY A 17 18.99 3.79 -3.61
CA GLY A 17 19.83 4.66 -4.43
C GLY A 17 19.06 5.91 -4.86
N ASN A 18 19.78 6.94 -5.28
CA ASN A 18 19.14 8.15 -5.78
C ASN A 18 18.35 7.91 -7.06
N PRO A 19 17.36 8.79 -7.33
CA PRO A 19 16.72 8.81 -8.63
C PRO A 19 17.77 8.94 -9.75
N ARG A 20 17.62 8.12 -10.79
CA ARG A 20 18.45 8.11 -12.01
C ARG A 20 19.91 7.74 -11.81
N ASP A 21 20.30 7.26 -10.63
CA ASP A 21 21.65 6.73 -10.43
C ASP A 21 21.76 5.35 -11.10
N GLU A 22 22.54 5.30 -12.19
CA GLU A 22 22.72 4.10 -13.00
C GLU A 22 23.60 3.03 -12.32
N SER A 23 24.30 3.38 -11.24
CA SER A 23 25.09 2.42 -10.45
C SER A 23 24.21 1.42 -9.68
N PHE A 24 22.93 1.75 -9.47
CA PHE A 24 21.94 0.86 -8.86
C PHE A 24 21.10 0.13 -9.91
N VAL A 25 20.67 -1.08 -9.59
CA VAL A 25 19.64 -1.80 -10.36
C VAL A 25 18.28 -1.13 -10.22
N TRP A 26 17.42 -1.27 -11.22
CA TRP A 26 16.19 -0.46 -11.33
C TRP A 26 15.22 -0.58 -10.13
N TRP A 27 15.23 -1.71 -9.41
CA TRP A 27 14.41 -1.91 -8.21
C TRP A 27 15.01 -1.31 -6.92
N GLU A 28 16.32 -1.02 -6.92
CA GLU A 28 17.02 -0.33 -5.82
C GLU A 28 16.99 1.20 -5.99
N ARG A 29 16.63 1.68 -7.18
CA ARG A 29 16.48 3.12 -7.45
C ARG A 29 15.23 3.69 -6.79
N ALA A 30 15.32 4.96 -6.40
CA ALA A 30 14.23 5.68 -5.77
C ALA A 30 12.96 5.73 -6.62
N GLU A 31 13.01 5.80 -7.96
CA GLU A 31 11.78 5.97 -8.76
C GLU A 31 10.78 4.83 -8.60
N SER A 32 11.24 3.58 -8.64
CA SER A 32 10.40 2.40 -8.50
C SER A 32 9.72 2.37 -7.13
N ASN A 33 10.47 2.75 -6.10
CA ASN A 33 10.02 2.77 -4.72
C ASN A 33 9.12 3.96 -4.42
N ILE A 34 9.41 5.15 -4.98
CA ILE A 34 8.54 6.33 -4.91
C ILE A 34 7.19 6.00 -5.57
N ALA A 35 7.19 5.33 -6.72
CA ALA A 35 5.95 4.92 -7.38
C ALA A 35 5.16 3.91 -6.53
N ALA A 36 5.83 2.90 -5.98
CA ALA A 36 5.20 1.87 -5.14
C ALA A 36 4.64 2.46 -3.83
N VAL A 37 5.46 3.27 -3.13
CA VAL A 37 5.06 3.94 -1.89
C VAL A 37 3.98 4.97 -2.17
N GLY A 38 4.09 5.79 -3.21
CA GLY A 38 3.08 6.79 -3.54
C GLY A 38 1.72 6.17 -3.84
N HIS A 39 1.70 5.04 -4.57
CA HIS A 39 0.47 4.27 -4.77
C HIS A 39 -0.11 3.76 -3.45
N TYR A 40 0.74 3.25 -2.56
CA TYR A 40 0.32 2.80 -1.23
C TYR A 40 -0.22 3.94 -0.36
N SER A 41 0.47 5.09 -0.31
CA SER A 41 0.06 6.28 0.44
C SER A 41 -1.28 6.81 -0.04
N TYR A 42 -1.51 6.83 -1.36
CA TYR A 42 -2.79 7.19 -1.96
C TYR A 42 -3.92 6.25 -1.53
N LEU A 43 -3.69 4.93 -1.61
CA LEU A 43 -4.70 3.94 -1.24
C LEU A 43 -5.02 3.94 0.26
N ALA A 44 -4.01 4.19 1.10
CA ALA A 44 -4.17 4.28 2.54
C ALA A 44 -4.77 5.63 2.98
N GLY A 45 -4.64 6.68 2.16
CA GLY A 45 -4.93 8.05 2.60
C GLY A 45 -4.01 8.49 3.73
N ALA A 46 -2.77 8.01 3.74
CA ALA A 46 -1.83 8.15 4.86
C ALA A 46 -0.48 8.66 4.39
N TYR A 47 0.22 9.39 5.27
CA TYR A 47 1.63 9.70 5.03
C TYR A 47 2.45 8.40 5.07
N SER A 48 3.48 8.29 4.23
CA SER A 48 4.41 7.16 4.29
C SER A 48 5.83 7.64 4.37
N PHE A 49 6.57 7.14 5.35
CA PHE A 49 7.94 7.49 5.62
C PHE A 49 8.83 6.35 5.18
N THR A 50 9.75 6.64 4.28
CA THR A 50 10.73 5.66 3.81
C THR A 50 12.05 5.93 4.50
N THR A 51 12.34 5.12 5.51
CA THR A 51 13.63 5.11 6.20
C THR A 51 14.57 4.17 5.44
N SER A 52 15.68 4.71 4.93
CA SER A 52 16.64 3.94 4.16
C SER A 52 18.07 4.37 4.48
N VAL A 53 19.01 3.45 4.25
CA VAL A 53 20.40 3.77 4.03
C VAL A 53 20.51 4.26 2.58
N GLY A 54 20.78 5.55 2.41
CA GLY A 54 20.77 6.24 1.13
C GLY A 54 19.62 7.25 1.02
N TYR A 55 18.83 7.17 -0.05
CA TYR A 55 17.78 8.14 -0.35
C TYR A 55 16.55 7.93 0.53
N ALA A 56 16.31 8.86 1.46
CA ALA A 56 15.15 8.87 2.34
C ALA A 56 14.08 9.82 1.81
N PHE A 57 12.79 9.48 1.98
CA PHE A 57 11.71 10.36 1.55
C PHE A 57 10.42 10.17 2.34
N VAL A 58 9.55 11.17 2.25
CA VAL A 58 8.19 11.17 2.80
C VAL A 58 7.20 11.35 1.66
N SER A 59 6.23 10.45 1.57
CA SER A 59 5.10 10.54 0.65
C SER A 59 3.83 11.02 1.36
N SER A 60 3.08 11.92 0.72
CA SER A 60 1.81 12.43 1.22
C SER A 60 0.67 11.44 0.99
N PRO A 61 -0.50 11.65 1.64
CA PRO A 61 -1.73 10.92 1.33
C PRO A 61 -2.19 11.00 -0.14
N PHE A 62 -1.61 11.90 -0.95
CA PHE A 62 -1.89 12.01 -2.39
C PHE A 62 -0.87 11.27 -3.26
N GLY A 63 0.13 10.63 -2.64
CA GLY A 63 1.20 9.90 -3.32
C GLY A 63 2.36 10.76 -3.79
N GLU A 64 2.40 12.04 -3.40
CA GLU A 64 3.46 12.99 -3.77
C GLU A 64 4.62 12.92 -2.78
N VAL A 65 5.86 13.11 -3.25
CA VAL A 65 7.02 13.27 -2.36
C VAL A 65 7.03 14.69 -1.79
N VAL A 66 6.90 14.83 -0.48
CA VAL A 66 6.82 16.12 0.23
C VAL A 66 8.09 16.48 1.01
N ALA A 67 8.97 15.51 1.23
CA ALA A 67 10.30 15.71 1.79
C ALA A 67 11.22 14.59 1.30
N SER A 68 12.51 14.89 1.10
CA SER A 68 13.51 13.88 0.76
C SER A 68 14.91 14.30 1.14
N MET A 69 15.80 13.32 1.25
CA MET A 69 17.22 13.48 1.50
C MET A 69 18.00 12.58 0.55
N SER A 70 19.02 13.12 -0.09
CA SER A 70 19.82 12.41 -1.10
C SER A 70 20.66 11.31 -0.47
N ALA A 71 20.96 10.25 -1.22
CA ALA A 71 21.89 9.22 -0.74
C ALA A 71 23.33 9.73 -0.56
N GLU A 72 23.73 10.81 -1.23
CA GLU A 72 25.04 11.47 -1.03
C GLU A 72 25.04 12.50 0.10
N THR A 73 23.90 12.77 0.74
CA THR A 73 23.87 13.67 1.88
C THR A 73 24.72 13.09 3.00
N SER A 74 25.66 13.89 3.52
CA SER A 74 26.54 13.47 4.60
C SER A 74 25.72 13.14 5.85
N PHE A 75 25.87 11.91 6.34
CA PHE A 75 25.22 11.48 7.57
C PHE A 75 25.70 12.25 8.80
N ASP A 76 26.95 12.73 8.78
CA ASP A 76 27.52 13.53 9.87
C ASP A 76 26.89 14.93 9.96
N GLU A 77 26.44 15.47 8.83
CA GLU A 77 25.83 16.80 8.76
C GLU A 77 24.30 16.73 8.89
N HIS A 78 23.68 15.73 8.28
CA HIS A 78 22.24 15.55 8.24
C HIS A 78 21.87 14.08 8.48
N PRO A 79 21.87 13.61 9.75
CA PRO A 79 21.64 12.20 10.06
C PRO A 79 20.18 11.77 9.88
N ILE A 80 19.25 12.73 9.87
CA ILE A 80 17.80 12.47 9.93
C ILE A 80 17.06 13.45 9.02
N LEU A 81 16.14 12.92 8.21
CA LEU A 81 15.13 13.69 7.51
C LEU A 81 13.99 14.06 8.47
N TYR A 82 13.75 15.36 8.67
CA TYR A 82 12.64 15.87 9.47
C TYR A 82 11.48 16.32 8.59
N HIS A 83 10.25 15.99 8.99
CA HIS A 83 9.05 16.48 8.32
C HIS A 83 7.89 16.63 9.31
N SER A 84 7.16 17.74 9.22
CA SER A 84 5.99 18.03 10.04
C SER A 84 4.71 17.66 9.29
N LEU A 85 3.82 16.91 9.93
CA LEU A 85 2.56 16.49 9.34
C LEU A 85 1.43 17.47 9.66
N ASN A 86 0.62 17.78 8.66
CA ASN A 86 -0.68 18.39 8.90
C ASN A 86 -1.69 17.30 9.31
N THR A 87 -2.12 17.35 10.57
CA THR A 87 -2.99 16.33 11.17
C THR A 87 -4.47 16.72 11.17
N SER A 88 -4.85 17.87 10.59
CA SER A 88 -6.24 18.36 10.64
C SER A 88 -7.25 17.44 9.97
N GLY A 89 -6.80 16.61 9.02
CA GLY A 89 -7.62 15.59 8.35
C GLY A 89 -7.54 14.19 8.96
N PHE A 90 -6.82 14.01 10.07
CA PHE A 90 -6.72 12.69 10.72
C PHE A 90 -8.07 12.37 11.36
N GLU A 91 -8.58 11.16 11.12
CA GLU A 91 -9.85 10.68 11.68
C GLU A 91 -9.59 9.73 12.86
N PRO A 92 -9.42 10.24 14.10
CA PRO A 92 -9.04 9.41 15.26
C PRO A 92 -10.12 8.40 15.67
N GLY A 93 -11.36 8.54 15.18
CA GLY A 93 -12.48 7.67 15.51
C GLY A 93 -12.59 6.38 14.69
N LYS A 94 -11.77 6.20 13.64
CA LYS A 94 -11.81 5.00 12.81
C LYS A 94 -10.79 3.97 13.29
N ALA A 95 -11.28 2.84 13.78
CA ALA A 95 -10.45 1.69 14.14
C ALA A 95 -9.88 0.98 12.91
N TYR A 96 -8.81 0.21 13.14
CA TYR A 96 -8.22 -0.74 12.19
C TYR A 96 -9.30 -1.64 11.57
N ASP A 97 -9.23 -1.82 10.25
CA ASP A 97 -10.17 -2.62 9.48
C ASP A 97 -9.42 -3.76 8.76
N SER A 98 -9.53 -4.97 9.28
CA SER A 98 -8.89 -6.17 8.71
C SER A 98 -9.33 -6.47 7.29
N ASP A 99 -10.50 -5.97 6.91
CA ASP A 99 -11.13 -6.17 5.61
C ASP A 99 -10.79 -5.03 4.64
N ALA A 100 -10.06 -3.99 5.04
CA ALA A 100 -9.71 -2.87 4.16
C ALA A 100 -8.64 -3.22 3.11
N GLN A 101 -8.41 -4.50 2.81
CA GLN A 101 -7.44 -4.88 1.79
C GLN A 101 -7.92 -4.49 0.39
N VAL A 102 -6.98 -4.02 -0.44
CA VAL A 102 -7.24 -3.71 -1.85
C VAL A 102 -7.87 -4.91 -2.56
N SER A 103 -7.42 -6.12 -2.25
CA SER A 103 -7.98 -7.37 -2.75
C SER A 103 -9.44 -7.60 -2.33
N TRP A 104 -9.81 -7.22 -1.11
CA TRP A 104 -11.19 -7.34 -0.63
C TRP A 104 -12.10 -6.26 -1.21
N ALA A 105 -11.61 -5.04 -1.37
CA ALA A 105 -12.32 -3.96 -2.05
C ALA A 105 -12.61 -4.33 -3.51
N VAL A 106 -11.63 -4.89 -4.22
CA VAL A 106 -11.80 -5.42 -5.58
C VAL A 106 -12.79 -6.58 -5.60
N LEU A 107 -12.70 -7.52 -4.66
CA LEU A 107 -13.69 -8.62 -4.58
C LEU A 107 -15.11 -8.09 -4.37
N LYS A 108 -15.31 -7.09 -3.50
CA LYS A 108 -16.63 -6.45 -3.32
C LYS A 108 -17.10 -5.71 -4.57
N GLN A 109 -16.19 -5.11 -5.35
CA GLN A 109 -16.56 -4.51 -6.63
C GLN A 109 -17.00 -5.57 -7.64
N ILE A 110 -16.29 -6.71 -7.71
CA ILE A 110 -16.67 -7.85 -8.55
C ILE A 110 -18.05 -8.38 -8.12
N ASP A 111 -18.26 -8.62 -6.83
CA ASP A 111 -19.53 -9.09 -6.27
C ASP A 111 -20.69 -8.13 -6.60
N ARG A 112 -20.49 -6.81 -6.40
CA ARG A 112 -21.50 -5.79 -6.70
C ARG A 112 -21.79 -5.62 -8.19
N ALA A 113 -20.79 -5.79 -9.04
CA ALA A 113 -20.93 -5.71 -10.49
C ALA A 113 -21.42 -7.02 -11.11
N PHE A 114 -21.46 -8.10 -10.34
CA PHE A 114 -21.86 -9.40 -10.84
C PHE A 114 -23.34 -9.36 -11.26
N PRO A 115 -23.67 -9.78 -12.50
CA PRO A 115 -25.03 -9.64 -12.98
C PRO A 115 -26.01 -10.51 -12.17
N LYS A 116 -27.06 -9.87 -11.63
CA LYS A 116 -28.05 -10.52 -10.74
C LYS A 116 -28.72 -11.77 -11.31
N TYR A 117 -28.70 -11.95 -12.63
CA TYR A 117 -29.29 -13.11 -13.31
C TYR A 117 -28.39 -14.35 -13.29
N ILE A 118 -27.11 -14.22 -12.91
CA ILE A 118 -26.21 -15.35 -12.74
C ILE A 118 -26.40 -15.89 -11.30
N PRO A 119 -26.68 -17.19 -11.10
CA PRO A 119 -26.99 -17.73 -9.78
C PRO A 119 -25.84 -17.54 -8.78
N HIS A 120 -26.10 -16.89 -7.64
CA HIS A 120 -25.17 -16.86 -6.52
C HIS A 120 -25.28 -18.17 -5.72
N ARG A 121 -24.17 -18.88 -5.52
CA ARG A 121 -24.08 -19.94 -4.52
C ARG A 121 -23.38 -19.40 -3.28
N ASN A 122 -24.06 -19.40 -2.13
CA ASN A 122 -23.43 -19.12 -0.85
C ASN A 122 -22.54 -20.31 -0.45
N VAL A 123 -21.25 -20.22 -0.77
CA VAL A 123 -20.24 -21.22 -0.40
C VAL A 123 -19.24 -20.62 0.58
N SER A 124 -18.85 -21.39 1.59
CA SER A 124 -17.83 -20.94 2.54
C SER A 124 -16.43 -21.05 1.91
N ILE A 125 -15.49 -20.18 2.32
CA ILE A 125 -14.08 -20.26 1.90
C ILE A 125 -13.50 -21.66 2.14
N ARG A 126 -13.87 -22.29 3.25
CA ARG A 126 -13.47 -23.66 3.57
C ARG A 126 -13.93 -24.67 2.51
N SER A 127 -15.13 -24.52 1.96
CA SER A 127 -15.65 -25.40 0.89
C SER A 127 -14.97 -25.16 -0.46
N LEU A 128 -14.62 -23.90 -0.77
CA LEU A 128 -13.86 -23.56 -1.98
C LEU A 128 -12.44 -24.14 -1.94
N LEU A 129 -11.77 -24.02 -0.79
CA LEU A 129 -10.43 -24.58 -0.57
C LEU A 129 -10.41 -26.10 -0.47
N ALA A 130 -11.55 -26.72 -0.13
CA ALA A 130 -11.73 -28.16 -0.13
C ALA A 130 -12.05 -28.75 -1.53
N GLY A 131 -12.10 -27.92 -2.58
CA GLY A 131 -12.32 -28.38 -3.95
C GLY A 131 -13.75 -28.86 -4.25
N SER A 132 -14.75 -28.46 -3.46
CA SER A 132 -16.12 -29.00 -3.56
C SER A 132 -16.95 -28.45 -4.74
N LEU A 133 -16.31 -27.92 -5.78
CA LEU A 133 -16.99 -27.40 -6.98
C LEU A 133 -17.28 -28.49 -8.03
N ASN A 134 -17.28 -29.76 -7.66
CA ASN A 134 -17.74 -30.82 -8.56
C ASN A 134 -19.25 -30.74 -8.75
N SER A 135 -19.63 -30.16 -9.88
CA SER A 135 -20.98 -30.08 -10.42
C SER A 135 -21.57 -31.47 -10.62
N SER A 136 -22.35 -31.97 -9.65
CA SER A 136 -23.22 -33.13 -9.88
C SER A 136 -24.38 -33.23 -8.88
N GLU A 137 -25.05 -32.12 -8.57
CA GLU A 137 -26.42 -32.21 -8.04
C GLU A 137 -27.31 -31.24 -8.82
N ALA A 138 -27.95 -31.82 -9.84
CA ALA A 138 -29.13 -31.28 -10.46
C ALA A 138 -30.26 -31.27 -9.42
N LEU A 139 -30.98 -30.15 -9.41
CA LEU A 139 -32.18 -29.88 -8.64
C LEU A 139 -33.23 -31.00 -8.76
N PRO A 140 -34.06 -31.19 -7.73
CA PRO A 140 -35.50 -31.08 -7.88
C PRO A 140 -35.98 -29.64 -7.65
#